data_AF-A0A5C8B251-F1
#
_entry.id   AF-A0A5C8B251-F1
#
_cell.length_a   1.000
_cell.length_b   1.000
_cell.length_c   1.000
_cell.angle_alpha   90.00
_cell.angle_beta   90.00
_cell.angle_gamma   90.00
#
_symmetry.space_group_name_H-M   'P 1'
#
loop_
_entity.id
_entity.type
_entity.pdbx_description
1 polymer ?
#
loop_
_entity_poly.entity_id
_entity_poly.type
_entity_poly.pdbx_seq_one_letter_code
_entity_poly.pdbx_strand_id
1 'polypeptide(L)' 'MTELEHAKEFLDLYREAIKAAVAGNKAYTINGRSITRYSIAELRNEFNYWQAEVDRIEAGMTSQTKVSRFIPWG' A
#
# COMPACT_ATOMS: atom_id res chain seq x y z
N MET A 1 15.89 -7.54 4.35
CA MET A 1 14.69 -7.02 3.68
C MET A 1 14.71 -5.51 3.82
N THR A 2 14.90 -4.84 2.70
CA THR A 2 14.94 -3.38 2.57
C THR A 2 13.52 -2.82 2.51
N GLU A 3 13.37 -1.52 2.74
CA GLU A 3 12.08 -0.82 2.64
C GLU A 3 11.46 -0.97 1.23
N LEU A 4 12.29 -0.94 0.19
CA LEU A 4 11.86 -1.15 -1.19
C LEU A 4 11.36 -2.58 -1.44
N GLU A 5 12.07 -3.59 -0.95
CA GLU A 5 11.66 -5.00 -1.07
C GLU A 5 10.32 -5.24 -0.37
N HIS A 6 10.14 -4.64 0.81
CA HIS A 6 8.88 -4.70 1.56
C HIS A 6 7.73 -4.04 0.80
N ALA A 7 7.93 -2.83 0.27
CA ALA A 7 6.90 -2.13 -0.50
C ALA A 7 6.49 -2.90 -1.76
N LYS A 8 7.46 -3.53 -2.45
CA LYS A 8 7.20 -4.38 -3.62
C LYS A 8 6.41 -5.64 -3.28
N GLU A 9 6.75 -6.30 -2.17
CA GLU A 9 6.02 -7.48 -1.70
C GLU A 9 4.56 -7.16 -1.41
N PHE A 10 4.28 -6.06 -0.71
CA PHE A 10 2.90 -5.62 -0.45
C PHE A 10 2.16 -5.21 -1.73
N LEU A 11 2.83 -4.52 -2.65
CA LEU A 11 2.25 -4.16 -3.94
C LEU A 11 1.77 -5.39 -4.72
N ASP A 12 2.59 -6.43 -4.78
CA ASP A 12 2.23 -7.69 -5.44
C ASP A 12 1.11 -8.43 -4.71
N LEU A 13 1.14 -8.46 -3.37
CA LEU A 13 0.06 -9.03 -2.56
C LEU A 13 -1.31 -8.38 -2.88
N TYR A 14 -1.37 -7.05 -2.92
CA TYR A 14 -2.60 -6.32 -3.23
C TYR A 14 -3.02 -6.46 -4.69
N ARG A 15 -2.08 -6.56 -5.63
CA ARG A 15 -2.37 -6.86 -7.04
C ARG A 15 -3.05 -8.21 -7.19
N GLU A 16 -2.55 -9.23 -6.52
CA GLU A 16 -3.15 -10.57 -6.51
C GLU A 16 -4.54 -10.53 -5.88
N ALA A 17 -4.70 -9.87 -4.73
CA ALA A 17 -5.98 -9.70 -4.04
C ALA A 17 -7.04 -8.96 -4.88
N ILE A 18 -6.63 -8.01 -5.73
CA ILE A 18 -7.55 -7.37 -6.68
C ILE A 18 -7.99 -8.34 -7.79
N LYS A 19 -7.05 -9.06 -8.42
CA LYS A 19 -7.36 -10.02 -9.51
C LYS A 19 -8.35 -11.08 -9.05
N ALA A 20 -8.04 -11.64 -7.90
CA ALA A 20 -8.85 -12.48 -7.06
C ALA A 20 -10.28 -11.99 -6.82
N ALA A 21 -10.42 -10.78 -6.27
CA ALA A 21 -11.71 -10.18 -5.95
C ALA A 21 -12.55 -9.93 -7.21
N VAL A 22 -11.90 -9.55 -8.32
CA VAL A 22 -12.53 -9.38 -9.64
C VAL A 22 -12.98 -10.73 -10.23
N ALA A 23 -12.19 -11.79 -10.06
CA ALA A 23 -12.53 -13.14 -10.50
C ALA A 23 -13.69 -13.79 -9.69
N GLY A 24 -14.25 -13.08 -8.71
CA GLY A 24 -15.42 -13.54 -7.94
C GLY A 24 -15.11 -14.50 -6.80
N ASN A 25 -13.83 -14.79 -6.53
CA ASN A 25 -13.42 -15.68 -5.45
C ASN A 25 -13.29 -14.87 -4.14
N LYS A 26 -14.42 -14.65 -3.45
CA LYS A 26 -14.55 -13.65 -2.37
C LYS A 26 -13.88 -13.99 -1.03
N ALA A 27 -13.01 -14.99 -0.93
CA ALA A 27 -12.41 -15.40 0.35
C ALA A 27 -10.93 -15.76 0.21
N TYR A 28 -10.06 -14.91 0.75
CA TYR A 28 -8.65 -15.23 0.99
C TYR A 28 -8.48 -15.48 2.49
N THR A 29 -8.17 -16.72 2.83
CA THR A 29 -7.83 -17.11 4.20
C THR A 29 -6.32 -16.94 4.36
N ILE A 30 -5.90 -15.85 5.01
CA ILE A 30 -4.50 -15.67 5.41
C ILE A 30 -4.40 -16.08 6.88
N ASN A 31 -3.60 -17.12 7.16
CA ASN A 31 -3.23 -17.53 8.51
C ASN A 31 -4.42 -17.91 9.44
N GLY A 32 -5.39 -18.67 8.91
CA GLY A 32 -6.54 -19.17 9.68
C GLY A 32 -7.59 -18.13 10.08
N ARG A 33 -7.45 -16.88 9.62
CA ARG A 33 -8.46 -15.82 9.79
C ARG A 33 -9.15 -15.59 8.45
N SER A 34 -10.46 -15.83 8.38
CA SER A 34 -11.28 -15.40 7.24
C SER A 34 -11.40 -13.88 7.26
N ILE A 35 -10.63 -13.19 6.42
CA ILE A 35 -10.79 -11.75 6.22
C ILE A 35 -11.77 -11.55 5.07
N THR A 36 -13.04 -11.87 5.29
CA THR A 36 -14.08 -11.62 4.30
C THR A 36 -14.61 -10.21 4.47
N ARG A 37 -13.86 -9.15 4.09
CA ARG A 37 -14.49 -7.83 3.86
C ARG A 37 -13.68 -6.68 3.23
N TYR A 38 -12.50 -6.86 2.66
CA TYR A 38 -11.95 -5.73 1.88
C TYR A 38 -12.78 -5.55 0.61
N SER A 39 -13.40 -4.37 0.48
CA SER A 39 -14.04 -3.96 -0.76
C SER A 39 -12.97 -3.78 -1.85
N ILE A 40 -13.37 -3.96 -3.11
CA ILE A 40 -12.48 -3.69 -4.25
C ILE A 40 -11.93 -2.25 -4.19
N ALA A 41 -12.70 -1.31 -3.64
CA ALA A 41 -12.28 0.07 -3.45
C ALA A 41 -11.11 0.17 -2.46
N GLU A 42 -11.20 -0.48 -1.30
CA GLU A 42 -10.11 -0.47 -0.31
C GLU A 42 -8.86 -1.16 -0.84
N LEU A 43 -8.98 -2.29 -1.54
CA LEU A 43 -7.83 -2.97 -2.17
C LEU A 43 -7.12 -2.08 -3.19
N ARG A 44 -7.89 -1.31 -3.99
CA ARG A 44 -7.32 -0.35 -4.94
C ARG A 44 -6.62 0.81 -4.23
N ASN A 45 -7.16 1.28 -3.11
CA ASN A 45 -6.53 2.33 -2.32
C ASN A 45 -5.19 1.88 -1.76
N GLU A 46 -5.15 0.67 -1.17
CA GLU A 46 -3.92 0.06 -0.68
C GLU A 46 -2.91 -0.15 -1.82
N PHE A 47 -3.35 -0.70 -2.96
CA PHE A 47 -2.50 -0.86 -4.15
C PHE A 47 -1.88 0.48 -4.59
N ASN A 48 -2.68 1.54 -4.69
CA ASN A 48 -2.21 2.86 -5.10
C ASN A 48 -1.20 3.44 -4.10
N TYR A 49 -1.44 3.23 -2.79
CA TYR A 49 -0.52 3.66 -1.74
C TYR A 49 0.85 2.97 -1.91
N TRP A 50 0.87 1.65 -2.03
CA TRP A 50 2.14 0.91 -2.16
C TRP A 50 2.83 1.18 -3.48
N GLN A 51 2.09 1.43 -4.57
CA GLN A 51 2.69 1.85 -5.84
C GLN A 51 3.38 3.20 -5.67
N ALA A 52 2.70 4.19 -5.06
CA ALA A 52 3.30 5.49 -4.79
C ALA A 52 4.51 5.39 -3.86
N GLU A 53 4.49 4.47 -2.90
CA GLU A 53 5.61 4.22 -1.99
C GLU A 53 6.83 3.65 -2.72
N VAL A 54 6.62 2.66 -3.60
CA VAL A 54 7.68 2.10 -4.45
C VAL A 54 8.24 3.20 -5.35
N ASP A 55 7.39 3.94 -6.04
CA ASP A 55 7.81 5.02 -6.95
C ASP A 55 8.61 6.09 -6.20
N ARG A 56 8.20 6.45 -4.98
CA ARG A 56 8.87 7.43 -4.12
C ARG A 56 10.28 6.94 -3.72
N ILE A 57 10.38 5.69 -3.27
CA ILE A 57 11.66 5.10 -2.85
C ILE A 57 12.61 4.93 -4.05
N GLU A 58 12.10 4.47 -5.19
CA GLU A 58 12.89 4.32 -6.43
C GLU A 58 13.37 5.67 -6.99
N ALA A 59 12.57 6.73 -6.83
CA ALA A 59 12.96 8.10 -7.16
C ALA A 59 14.00 8.69 -6.18
N GLY A 60 14.42 7.95 -5.15
CA GLY A 60 15.35 8.41 -4.12
C GLY A 60 14.75 9.42 -3.15
N MET A 61 13.42 9.57 -3.14
CA MET A 61 12.71 10.44 -2.21
C MET A 61 12.42 9.67 -0.92
N THR A 62 13.14 10.00 0.15
CA THR A 62 12.83 9.47 1.48
C THR A 62 11.68 10.27 2.09
N SER A 63 10.86 9.63 2.95
CA SER A 63 9.56 10.11 3.46
C SER A 63 9.59 11.43 4.28
N GLN A 64 10.68 12.19 4.29
CA GLN A 64 10.82 13.40 5.10
C GLN A 64 10.94 14.68 4.28
N THR A 65 9.84 15.14 3.68
CA THR A 65 9.69 16.59 3.51
C THR A 65 9.10 17.16 4.80
N LYS A 66 9.98 17.43 5.78
CA LYS A 66 9.61 18.06 7.05
C LYS A 66 9.25 19.53 6.77
N VAL A 67 7.97 19.83 6.57
CA VAL A 67 7.49 21.21 6.46
C VAL A 67 7.59 21.88 7.82
N SER A 68 8.68 22.62 8.05
CA SER A 68 8.79 23.49 9.21
C SER A 68 7.95 24.74 8.97
N ARG A 69 6.85 24.90 9.72
CA ARG A 69 6.03 26.11 9.71
C ARG A 69 6.76 27.18 10.52
N PHE A 70 7.32 28.19 9.86
CA PHE A 70 7.82 29.37 10.54
C PHE A 70 6.63 30.24 10.98
N ILE A 71 6.41 30.38 12.29
CA ILE A 71 5.47 31.35 12.84
C ILE A 71 6.31 32.53 13.33
N PRO A 72 6.23 33.72 12.69
CA PRO A 72 6.83 34.92 13.24
C PRO A 72 6.07 35.31 14.50
N TRP A 73 6.76 35.28 15.64
CA TRP A 73 6.30 35.94 16.86
C TRP A 73 6.47 37.44 16.68
N GLY A 74 5.40 38.19 16.97
CA GLY A 74 5.40 39.65 17.00
C GLY A 74 6.09 40.21 18.23
#